data_AF-A0A436V605-F1
#
_entry.id   AF-A0A436V605-F1
#
_cell.length_a   1.000
_cell.length_b   1.000
_cell.length_c   1.000
_cell.angle_alpha   90.00
_cell.angle_beta   90.00
_cell.angle_gamma   90.00
#
_symmetry.space_group_name_H-M   'P 1'
#
loop_
_entity.id
_entity.type
_entity.pdbx_description
1 polymer ?
#
loop_
_entity_poly.entity_id
_entity_poly.type
_entity_poly.pdbx_seq_one_letter_code
_entity_poly.pdbx_strand_id
1 'polypeptide(L)'
;SEGFDVGDMAATAITLREHVGEQIALAFADPAARLIAGELGDGLDEAGYLSADMAEIAARLGTSEAAVAKVLGICQTFEPAGLFARDLAECLSLQLAVRDRLDPAMQALVANLELLARRDFQALKRICGVDEEDLLDMLAEIRALDPRPGMAFSGGASDAIVADVEVRAANDGSWTVELNAETLPRVLVDNVYFARVSGHAKNQVEKDFLAECLQNANWLTRSLDQRAKTILKVASEIVRQQDAF
;
A
#
# COMPACT_ATOMS: atom_id res chain seq x y z
N SER A 1 -8.15 30.81 -28.17
CA SER A 1 -8.80 29.59 -27.66
C SER A 1 -7.70 28.61 -27.33
N GLU A 2 -7.19 28.67 -26.11
CA GLU A 2 -6.17 27.75 -25.62
C GLU A 2 -6.87 26.48 -25.14
N GLY A 3 -6.42 25.35 -25.66
CA GLY A 3 -6.96 24.04 -25.35
C GLY A 3 -6.71 23.71 -23.89
N PHE A 4 -7.77 23.29 -23.22
CA PHE A 4 -7.65 22.54 -21.98
C PHE A 4 -6.86 21.26 -22.27
N ASP A 5 -5.68 21.13 -21.66
CA ASP A 5 -4.90 19.90 -21.63
C ASP A 5 -5.60 18.91 -20.69
N VAL A 6 -6.36 17.98 -21.27
CA VAL A 6 -7.01 16.86 -20.57
C VAL A 6 -5.98 15.74 -20.41
N GLY A 7 -4.86 16.06 -19.77
CA GLY A 7 -3.68 15.19 -19.71
C GLY A 7 -3.43 14.52 -18.35
N ASP A 8 -4.08 14.96 -17.27
CA ASP A 8 -3.73 14.49 -15.93
C ASP A 8 -4.92 14.31 -14.99
N MET A 9 -5.93 13.56 -15.45
CA MET A 9 -6.77 12.79 -14.56
C MET A 9 -6.27 11.34 -14.56
N ALA A 10 -5.06 11.12 -14.04
CA ALA A 10 -4.70 9.79 -13.59
C ALA A 10 -5.64 9.43 -12.43
N ALA A 11 -6.67 8.63 -12.72
CA ALA A 11 -7.43 7.98 -11.66
C ALA A 11 -6.41 7.21 -10.81
N THR A 12 -6.17 7.67 -9.59
CA THR A 12 -5.33 6.98 -8.62
C THR A 12 -5.87 5.56 -8.50
N ALA A 13 -5.04 4.56 -8.81
CA ALA A 13 -5.45 3.17 -8.70
C ALA A 13 -5.90 2.89 -7.26
N ILE A 14 -7.11 2.35 -7.11
CA ILE A 14 -7.73 2.08 -5.81
C ILE A 14 -6.85 1.09 -5.04
N THR A 15 -6.50 1.41 -3.81
CA THR A 15 -5.69 0.55 -2.94
C THR A 15 -6.55 -0.57 -2.32
N LEU A 16 -5.91 -1.64 -1.85
CA LEU A 16 -6.61 -2.74 -1.19
C LEU A 16 -7.42 -2.25 0.02
N ARG A 17 -6.83 -1.34 0.81
CA ARG A 17 -7.47 -0.76 1.99
C ARG A 17 -8.71 0.04 1.63
N GLU A 18 -8.64 0.87 0.59
CA GLU A 18 -9.79 1.66 0.13
C GLU A 18 -10.92 0.74 -0.36
N HIS A 19 -10.57 -0.24 -1.20
CA HIS A 19 -11.53 -1.20 -1.75
C HIS A 19 -12.23 -2.02 -0.66
N VAL A 20 -11.48 -2.52 0.32
CA VAL A 20 -12.02 -3.24 1.48
C VAL A 20 -12.87 -2.31 2.34
N GLY A 21 -12.41 -1.08 2.59
CA GLY A 21 -13.15 -0.09 3.37
C GLY A 21 -14.52 0.23 2.78
N GLU A 22 -14.62 0.36 1.46
CA GLU A 22 -15.90 0.56 0.76
C GLU A 22 -16.84 -0.65 0.95
N GLN A 23 -16.33 -1.87 0.80
CA GLN A 23 -17.15 -3.08 1.00
C GLN A 23 -17.61 -3.25 2.46
N ILE A 24 -16.76 -2.90 3.43
CA ILE A 24 -17.13 -2.87 4.86
C ILE A 24 -18.30 -1.89 5.08
N ALA A 25 -18.21 -0.70 4.49
CA ALA A 25 -19.25 0.32 4.63
C ALA A 25 -20.59 -0.15 4.06
N LEU A 26 -20.57 -0.92 2.97
CA LEU A 26 -21.75 -1.48 2.31
C LEU A 26 -22.33 -2.70 3.03
N ALA A 27 -21.48 -3.61 3.51
CA ALA A 27 -21.90 -4.89 4.08
C ALA A 27 -22.44 -4.78 5.52
N PHE A 28 -21.91 -3.85 6.32
CA PHE A 28 -22.24 -3.76 7.74
C PHE A 28 -22.98 -2.46 8.07
N ALA A 29 -24.26 -2.57 8.44
CA ALA A 29 -25.04 -1.45 8.98
C ALA A 29 -24.81 -1.26 10.49
N ASP A 30 -24.54 -2.35 11.22
CA ASP A 30 -24.28 -2.33 12.66
C ASP A 30 -22.90 -1.72 12.96
N PRO A 31 -22.81 -0.66 13.80
CA PRO A 31 -21.54 -0.03 14.13
C PRO A 31 -20.53 -0.98 14.80
N ALA A 32 -21.00 -1.93 15.64
CA ALA A 32 -20.11 -2.86 16.32
C ALA A 32 -19.48 -3.85 15.33
N ALA A 33 -20.29 -4.43 14.44
CA ALA A 33 -19.79 -5.28 13.35
C ALA A 33 -18.85 -4.52 12.41
N ARG A 34 -19.12 -3.25 12.12
CA ARG A 34 -18.25 -2.41 11.28
C ARG A 34 -16.88 -2.16 11.90
N LEU A 35 -16.82 -1.96 13.23
CA LEU A 35 -15.55 -1.84 13.95
C LEU A 35 -14.74 -3.14 13.89
N ILE A 36 -15.39 -4.28 14.11
CA ILE A 36 -14.74 -5.59 13.97
C ILE A 36 -14.21 -5.79 12.55
N ALA A 37 -15.01 -5.48 11.53
CA ALA A 37 -14.62 -5.61 10.14
C ALA A 37 -13.44 -4.69 9.78
N GLY A 38 -13.39 -3.48 10.33
CA GLY A 38 -12.26 -2.56 10.18
C GLY A 38 -10.96 -3.15 10.73
N GLU A 39 -10.99 -3.70 11.95
CA GLU A 39 -9.81 -4.37 12.55
C GLU A 39 -9.35 -5.60 11.75
N LEU A 40 -10.31 -6.36 11.19
CA LEU A 40 -9.98 -7.46 10.27
C LEU A 40 -9.35 -6.94 8.98
N GLY A 41 -9.87 -5.83 8.42
CA GLY A 41 -9.37 -5.22 7.20
C GLY A 41 -7.95 -4.68 7.35
N ASP A 42 -7.62 -4.11 8.51
CA ASP A 42 -6.26 -3.68 8.85
C ASP A 42 -5.30 -4.84 9.09
N GLY A 43 -5.82 -6.05 9.37
CA GLY A 43 -5.04 -7.29 9.52
C GLY A 43 -4.71 -7.99 8.20
N LEU A 44 -5.11 -7.44 7.06
CA LEU A 44 -4.81 -7.99 5.73
C LEU A 44 -3.37 -7.71 5.31
N ASP A 45 -2.72 -8.72 4.73
CA ASP A 45 -1.45 -8.55 4.02
C ASP A 45 -1.65 -8.11 2.54
N GLU A 46 -0.55 -7.89 1.82
CA GLU A 46 -0.58 -7.50 0.40
C GLU A 46 -1.22 -8.56 -0.50
N ALA A 47 -1.16 -9.84 -0.13
CA ALA A 47 -1.81 -10.93 -0.86
C ALA A 47 -3.32 -11.00 -0.59
N GLY A 48 -3.83 -10.27 0.41
CA GLY A 48 -5.23 -10.26 0.82
C GLY A 48 -5.57 -11.31 1.88
N TYR A 49 -4.57 -11.89 2.55
CA TYR A 49 -4.76 -12.85 3.64
C TYR A 49 -4.85 -12.17 4.99
N LEU A 50 -5.68 -12.72 5.87
CA LEU A 50 -5.81 -12.26 7.24
C LEU A 50 -4.71 -12.86 8.11
N SER A 51 -3.85 -12.00 8.65
CA SER A 51 -2.77 -12.39 9.56
C SER A 51 -3.11 -12.17 11.05
N ALA A 52 -4.27 -11.57 11.34
CA ALA A 52 -4.65 -11.19 12.69
C ALA A 52 -5.26 -12.33 13.52
N ASP A 53 -4.97 -12.34 14.83
CA ASP A 53 -5.57 -13.27 15.78
C ASP A 53 -6.97 -12.79 16.21
N MET A 54 -7.97 -13.64 15.97
CA MET A 54 -9.36 -13.36 16.34
C MET A 54 -9.56 -13.18 17.86
N ALA A 55 -8.80 -13.89 18.69
CA ALA A 55 -8.86 -13.76 20.14
C ALA A 55 -8.31 -12.41 20.61
N GLU A 56 -7.24 -11.93 19.99
CA GLU A 56 -6.68 -10.61 20.26
C GLU A 56 -7.63 -9.49 19.82
N ILE A 57 -8.23 -9.60 18.63
CA ILE A 57 -9.26 -8.67 18.16
C ILE A 57 -10.45 -8.65 19.12
N ALA A 58 -10.93 -9.82 19.53
CA ALA A 58 -12.06 -9.95 20.45
C ALA A 58 -11.76 -9.27 21.80
N ALA A 59 -10.58 -9.54 22.37
CA ALA A 59 -10.15 -8.95 23.63
C ALA A 59 -10.02 -7.41 23.55
N ARG A 60 -9.41 -6.89 22.47
CA ARG A 60 -9.22 -5.46 22.27
C ARG A 60 -10.54 -4.70 22.10
N LEU A 61 -11.51 -5.30 21.41
CA LEU A 61 -12.82 -4.71 21.18
C LEU A 61 -13.85 -5.00 22.30
N GLY A 62 -13.48 -5.80 23.31
CA GLY A 62 -14.38 -6.21 24.38
C GLY A 62 -15.56 -7.04 23.90
N THR A 63 -15.36 -7.87 22.87
CA THR A 63 -16.37 -8.73 22.26
C THR A 63 -16.00 -10.22 22.38
N SER A 64 -16.84 -11.10 21.85
CA SER A 64 -16.57 -12.54 21.80
C SER A 64 -15.90 -12.95 20.48
N GLU A 65 -15.05 -13.97 20.52
CA GLU A 65 -14.46 -14.58 19.31
C GLU A 65 -15.54 -15.05 18.33
N ALA A 66 -16.69 -15.52 18.82
CA ALA A 66 -17.81 -15.92 17.99
C ALA A 66 -18.40 -14.74 17.19
N ALA A 67 -18.41 -13.54 17.76
CA ALA A 67 -18.83 -12.34 17.03
C ALA A 67 -17.80 -11.96 15.95
N VAL A 68 -16.51 -12.07 16.25
CA VAL A 68 -15.43 -11.84 15.27
C VAL A 68 -15.51 -12.83 14.12
N ALA A 69 -15.66 -14.13 14.41
CA ALA A 69 -15.80 -15.17 13.39
C ALA A 69 -17.03 -14.96 12.49
N LYS A 70 -18.15 -14.47 13.04
CA LYS A 70 -19.34 -14.14 12.26
C LYS A 70 -19.10 -12.99 11.29
N VAL A 71 -18.39 -11.95 11.73
CA VAL A 71 -18.03 -10.81 10.88
C VAL A 71 -17.03 -11.24 9.81
N LEU A 72 -16.01 -12.02 10.18
CA LEU A 72 -15.05 -12.60 9.25
C LEU A 72 -15.74 -13.39 8.14
N GLY A 73 -16.71 -14.24 8.47
CA GLY A 73 -17.45 -15.02 7.48
C GLY A 73 -18.21 -14.15 6.45
N ILE A 74 -18.59 -12.92 6.81
CA ILE A 74 -19.17 -11.95 5.87
C ILE A 74 -18.06 -11.26 5.07
N CYS A 75 -16.94 -10.87 5.69
CA CYS A 75 -15.80 -10.29 4.98
C CYS A 75 -15.21 -11.26 3.94
N GLN A 76 -15.24 -12.57 4.20
CA GLN A 76 -14.80 -13.60 3.26
C GLN A 76 -15.69 -13.75 2.01
N THR A 77 -16.85 -13.07 1.96
CA THR A 77 -17.68 -12.98 0.75
C THR A 77 -17.41 -11.71 -0.07
N PHE A 78 -16.39 -10.93 0.30
CA PHE A 78 -16.02 -9.73 -0.45
C PHE A 78 -15.37 -10.09 -1.77
N GLU A 79 -15.47 -9.15 -2.72
CA GLU A 79 -14.81 -9.26 -4.01
C GLU A 79 -13.45 -8.55 -3.97
N PRO A 80 -12.38 -9.07 -4.60
CA PRO A 80 -12.28 -10.40 -5.20
C PRO A 80 -12.42 -11.55 -4.19
N ALA A 81 -13.09 -12.63 -4.61
CA ALA A 81 -13.20 -13.84 -3.80
C ALA A 81 -11.82 -14.37 -3.36
N GLY A 82 -11.73 -14.82 -2.10
CA GLY A 82 -10.48 -15.29 -1.48
C GLY A 82 -9.79 -14.24 -0.60
N LEU A 83 -10.25 -12.98 -0.59
CA LEU A 83 -9.87 -12.02 0.44
C LEU A 83 -10.28 -12.52 1.83
N PHE A 84 -9.54 -12.10 2.86
CA PHE A 84 -9.74 -12.51 4.27
C PHE A 84 -9.57 -14.02 4.54
N ALA A 85 -9.01 -14.77 3.59
CA ALA A 85 -8.57 -16.13 3.86
C ALA A 85 -7.38 -16.12 4.85
N ARG A 86 -7.33 -17.11 5.73
CA ARG A 86 -6.25 -17.30 6.72
C ARG A 86 -5.09 -18.09 6.16
N ASP A 87 -5.34 -18.87 5.11
CA ASP A 87 -4.33 -19.64 4.40
C ASP A 87 -4.72 -19.85 2.92
N LEU A 88 -3.80 -20.44 2.15
CA LEU A 88 -4.00 -20.73 0.74
C LEU A 88 -5.19 -21.69 0.50
N ALA A 89 -5.38 -22.68 1.36
CA ALA A 89 -6.45 -23.66 1.19
C ALA A 89 -7.82 -22.99 1.37
N GLU A 90 -7.98 -22.13 2.37
CA GLU A 90 -9.18 -21.33 2.57
C GLU A 90 -9.40 -20.36 1.40
N CYS A 91 -8.34 -19.69 0.91
CA CYS A 91 -8.42 -18.78 -0.23
C CYS A 91 -9.00 -19.46 -1.48
N LEU A 92 -8.43 -20.61 -1.86
CA LEU A 92 -8.89 -21.37 -3.02
C LEU A 92 -10.29 -21.94 -2.79
N SER A 93 -10.62 -22.38 -1.57
CA SER A 93 -11.95 -22.88 -1.22
C SER A 93 -13.02 -21.80 -1.39
N LEU A 94 -12.78 -20.58 -0.90
CA LEU A 94 -13.70 -19.45 -1.06
C LEU A 94 -13.96 -19.15 -2.55
N GLN A 95 -12.90 -19.14 -3.36
CA GLN A 95 -13.00 -18.90 -4.80
C GLN A 95 -13.73 -20.01 -5.58
N LEU A 96 -13.58 -21.27 -5.15
CA LEU A 96 -14.29 -22.40 -5.73
C LEU A 96 -15.77 -22.40 -5.31
N ALA A 97 -16.06 -22.02 -4.07
CA ALA A 97 -17.44 -21.91 -3.57
C ALA A 97 -18.25 -20.88 -4.37
N VAL A 98 -17.66 -19.72 -4.67
CA VAL A 98 -18.30 -18.69 -5.51
C VAL A 98 -18.58 -19.18 -6.94
N ARG A 99 -17.74 -20.08 -7.47
CA ARG A 99 -17.91 -20.69 -8.80
C ARG A 99 -18.82 -21.93 -8.81
N ASP A 100 -19.37 -22.35 -7.66
CA ASP A 100 -20.12 -23.61 -7.51
C ASP A 100 -19.29 -24.84 -7.94
N ARG A 101 -17.99 -24.84 -7.61
CA ARG A 101 -17.01 -25.90 -7.94
C ARG A 101 -16.38 -26.55 -6.71
N LEU A 102 -16.81 -26.19 -5.51
CA LEU A 102 -16.28 -26.76 -4.26
C LEU A 102 -17.02 -28.04 -3.85
N ASP A 103 -16.96 -29.06 -4.70
CA ASP A 103 -17.49 -30.40 -4.39
C ASP A 103 -16.58 -31.18 -3.41
N PRO A 104 -17.01 -32.34 -2.87
CA PRO A 104 -16.22 -33.10 -1.91
C PRO A 104 -14.84 -33.53 -2.42
N ALA A 105 -14.69 -33.81 -3.72
CA ALA A 105 -13.40 -34.18 -4.30
C ALA A 105 -12.47 -32.97 -4.36
N MET A 106 -12.99 -31.81 -4.77
CA MET A 106 -12.24 -30.56 -4.80
C MET A 106 -11.84 -30.10 -3.38
N GLN A 107 -12.73 -30.24 -2.40
CA GLN A 107 -12.40 -29.99 -0.99
C GLN A 107 -11.25 -30.88 -0.51
N ALA A 108 -11.28 -32.17 -0.87
CA ALA A 108 -10.21 -33.10 -0.52
C ALA A 108 -8.87 -32.73 -1.18
N LEU A 109 -8.90 -32.26 -2.44
CA LEU A 109 -7.71 -31.77 -3.14
C LEU A 109 -7.13 -30.54 -2.44
N VAL A 110 -7.95 -29.54 -2.16
CA VAL A 110 -7.53 -28.27 -1.52
C VAL A 110 -7.05 -28.48 -0.08
N ALA A 111 -7.58 -29.46 0.64
CA ALA A 111 -7.06 -29.86 1.94
C ALA A 111 -5.68 -30.55 1.87
N ASN A 112 -5.22 -30.95 0.67
CA ASN A 112 -3.99 -31.70 0.44
C ASN A 112 -3.08 -31.07 -0.63
N LEU A 113 -3.01 -29.74 -0.68
CA LEU A 113 -2.17 -29.00 -1.65
C LEU A 113 -0.69 -29.40 -1.61
N GLU A 114 -0.19 -29.94 -0.51
CA GLU A 114 1.20 -30.38 -0.41
C GLU A 114 1.52 -31.61 -1.26
N LEU A 115 0.52 -32.46 -1.51
CA LEU A 115 0.64 -33.56 -2.46
C LEU A 115 0.69 -33.03 -3.89
N LEU A 116 -0.05 -31.96 -4.18
CA LEU A 116 0.01 -31.26 -5.46
C LEU A 116 1.39 -30.63 -5.68
N ALA A 117 1.94 -29.94 -4.67
CA ALA A 117 3.28 -29.35 -4.72
C ALA A 117 4.36 -30.40 -5.00
N ARG A 118 4.21 -31.61 -4.44
CA ARG A 118 5.13 -32.75 -4.66
C ARG A 118 4.83 -33.57 -5.91
N ARG A 119 3.76 -33.23 -6.64
CA ARG A 119 3.28 -33.93 -7.84
C ARG A 119 2.91 -35.40 -7.57
N ASP A 120 2.44 -35.72 -6.36
CA ASP A 120 1.97 -37.06 -5.99
C ASP A 120 0.50 -37.27 -6.43
N PHE A 121 0.32 -37.37 -7.75
CA PHE A 121 -1.01 -37.55 -8.34
C PHE A 121 -1.66 -38.88 -7.98
N GLN A 122 -0.86 -39.92 -7.67
CA GLN A 122 -1.39 -41.22 -7.28
C GLN A 122 -1.99 -41.20 -5.88
N ALA A 123 -1.42 -40.42 -4.94
CA ALA A 123 -2.05 -40.18 -3.65
C ALA A 123 -3.30 -39.30 -3.80
N LEU A 124 -3.24 -38.24 -4.62
CA LEU A 124 -4.37 -37.35 -4.85
C LEU A 124 -5.59 -38.07 -5.44
N LYS A 125 -5.42 -38.92 -6.47
CA LYS A 125 -6.52 -39.72 -7.03
C LYS A 125 -7.23 -40.56 -5.96
N ARG A 126 -6.44 -41.21 -5.10
CA ARG A 126 -6.97 -42.05 -4.01
C ARG A 126 -7.72 -41.25 -2.94
N ILE A 127 -7.21 -40.07 -2.56
CA ILE A 127 -7.82 -39.22 -1.53
C ILE A 127 -9.09 -38.54 -2.06
N CYS A 128 -9.06 -38.07 -3.30
CA CYS A 128 -10.19 -37.39 -3.94
C CYS A 128 -11.25 -38.40 -4.42
N GLY A 129 -10.88 -39.66 -4.64
CA GLY A 129 -11.80 -40.70 -5.11
C GLY A 129 -12.16 -40.57 -6.59
N VAL A 130 -11.24 -40.03 -7.39
CA VAL A 130 -11.45 -39.69 -8.81
C VAL A 130 -10.49 -40.45 -9.72
N ASP A 131 -10.81 -40.51 -11.01
CA ASP A 131 -9.91 -41.07 -12.00
C ASP A 131 -8.86 -40.05 -12.49
N GLU A 132 -8.13 -40.38 -13.56
CA GLU A 132 -7.09 -39.51 -14.08
C GLU A 132 -7.62 -38.34 -14.90
N GLU A 133 -8.72 -38.52 -15.61
CA GLU A 133 -9.34 -37.47 -16.42
C GLU A 133 -9.94 -36.40 -15.50
N ASP A 134 -10.72 -36.86 -14.51
CA ASP A 134 -11.30 -35.99 -13.48
C ASP A 134 -10.22 -35.21 -12.71
N LEU A 135 -9.12 -35.87 -12.32
CA LEU A 135 -8.02 -35.19 -11.62
C LEU A 135 -7.39 -34.10 -12.50
N LEU A 136 -7.22 -34.33 -13.80
CA LEU A 136 -6.64 -33.34 -14.70
C LEU A 136 -7.54 -32.10 -14.83
N ASP A 137 -8.85 -32.30 -14.89
CA ASP A 137 -9.83 -31.21 -14.92
C ASP A 137 -9.81 -30.41 -13.60
N MET A 138 -9.80 -31.11 -12.46
CA MET A 138 -9.68 -30.46 -11.15
C MET A 138 -8.40 -29.61 -11.04
N LEU A 139 -7.28 -30.12 -11.56
CA LEU A 139 -6.01 -29.38 -11.58
C LEU A 139 -6.05 -28.16 -12.52
N ALA A 140 -6.80 -28.24 -13.62
CA ALA A 140 -7.00 -27.09 -14.50
C ALA A 140 -7.80 -25.99 -13.80
N GLU A 141 -8.83 -26.36 -13.03
CA GLU A 141 -9.62 -25.41 -12.24
C GLU A 141 -8.79 -24.71 -11.19
N ILE A 142 -8.00 -25.45 -10.40
CA ILE A 142 -7.11 -24.87 -9.38
C ILE A 142 -6.12 -23.87 -10.00
N ARG A 143 -5.60 -24.16 -11.19
CA ARG A 143 -4.67 -23.26 -11.89
C ARG A 143 -5.33 -21.97 -12.42
N ALA A 144 -6.64 -21.97 -12.57
CA ALA A 144 -7.40 -20.79 -13.03
C ALA A 144 -7.79 -19.86 -11.87
N LEU A 145 -7.52 -20.24 -10.62
CA LEU A 145 -7.75 -19.44 -9.43
C LEU A 145 -6.61 -18.44 -9.19
N ASP A 146 -6.89 -17.38 -8.44
CA ASP A 146 -5.87 -16.41 -8.04
C ASP A 146 -5.42 -16.68 -6.61
N PRO A 147 -4.21 -17.21 -6.37
CA PRO A 147 -3.76 -17.47 -5.01
C PRO A 147 -3.54 -16.18 -4.19
N ARG A 148 -3.41 -14.99 -4.81
CA ARG A 148 -3.07 -13.74 -4.12
C ARG A 148 -3.98 -12.59 -4.58
N PRO A 149 -5.28 -12.63 -4.28
CA PRO A 149 -6.27 -11.68 -4.77
C PRO A 149 -5.97 -10.22 -4.40
N GLY A 150 -5.26 -9.96 -3.29
CA GLY A 150 -4.85 -8.62 -2.88
C GLY A 150 -3.87 -7.94 -3.85
N MET A 151 -3.11 -8.71 -4.63
CA MET A 151 -2.15 -8.17 -5.59
C MET A 151 -2.81 -7.41 -6.74
N ALA A 152 -4.11 -7.61 -7.00
CA ALA A 152 -4.85 -6.82 -7.96
C ALA A 152 -4.85 -5.31 -7.62
N PHE A 153 -4.60 -4.97 -6.35
CA PHE A 153 -4.62 -3.60 -5.83
C PHE A 153 -3.20 -3.06 -5.55
N SER A 154 -2.15 -3.80 -5.89
CA SER A 154 -0.76 -3.35 -5.71
C SER A 154 -0.34 -2.26 -6.70
N GLY A 155 -1.24 -1.82 -7.59
CA GLY A 155 -1.03 -0.73 -8.53
C GLY A 155 -1.22 0.67 -7.92
N GLY A 156 -1.71 0.76 -6.67
CA GLY A 156 -1.77 2.00 -5.92
C GLY A 156 -0.36 2.50 -5.63
N ALA A 157 0.10 3.45 -6.45
CA ALA A 157 1.39 4.14 -6.40
C ALA A 157 2.54 3.28 -5.81
N SER A 158 3.31 2.65 -6.69
CA SER A 158 4.75 2.60 -6.44
C SER A 158 5.14 4.03 -6.08
N ASP A 159 5.48 4.29 -4.82
CA ASP A 159 6.15 5.54 -4.44
C ASP A 159 7.42 5.58 -5.29
N ALA A 160 7.33 6.23 -6.45
CA ALA A 160 8.49 6.50 -7.26
C ALA A 160 9.35 7.36 -6.37
N ILE A 161 10.46 6.80 -5.88
CA ILE A 161 11.41 7.55 -5.10
C ILE A 161 11.92 8.66 -6.01
N VAL A 162 11.41 9.87 -5.79
CA VAL A 162 11.85 11.06 -6.51
C VAL A 162 13.25 11.39 -5.99
N ALA A 163 14.25 11.30 -6.87
CA ALA A 163 15.62 11.57 -6.48
C ALA A 163 15.84 13.06 -6.21
N ASP A 164 16.59 13.38 -5.15
CA ASP A 164 17.02 14.75 -4.81
C ASP A 164 17.98 15.33 -5.86
N VAL A 165 18.62 14.48 -6.67
CA VAL A 165 19.65 14.84 -7.66
C VAL A 165 19.43 14.07 -8.96
N GLU A 166 19.55 14.77 -10.08
CA GLU A 166 19.54 14.22 -11.43
C GLU A 166 20.95 14.26 -12.04
N VAL A 167 21.35 13.17 -12.68
CA VAL A 167 22.65 13.04 -13.35
C VAL A 167 22.41 12.77 -14.84
N ARG A 168 23.00 13.57 -15.72
CA ARG A 168 22.86 13.47 -17.17
C ARG A 168 24.23 13.46 -17.84
N ALA A 169 24.41 12.64 -18.88
CA ALA A 169 25.59 12.72 -19.72
C ALA A 169 25.51 13.98 -20.61
N ALA A 170 26.57 14.76 -20.64
CA ALA A 170 26.73 15.91 -21.51
C ALA A 170 27.29 15.51 -22.88
N ASN A 171 27.08 16.37 -23.88
CA ASN A 171 27.48 16.11 -25.27
C ASN A 171 29.00 16.01 -25.48
N ASP A 172 29.80 16.49 -24.53
CA ASP A 172 31.26 16.44 -24.53
C ASP A 172 31.83 15.20 -23.81
N GLY A 173 30.96 14.30 -23.34
CA GLY A 173 31.32 13.09 -22.62
C GLY A 173 31.49 13.31 -21.11
N SER A 174 31.25 14.50 -20.57
CA SER A 174 31.24 14.77 -19.13
C SER A 174 29.87 14.49 -18.49
N TRP A 175 29.80 14.45 -17.15
CA TRP A 175 28.55 14.32 -16.41
C TRP A 175 28.07 15.67 -15.88
N THR A 176 26.79 15.97 -16.09
CA THR A 176 26.08 17.10 -15.50
C THR A 176 25.26 16.62 -14.31
N VAL A 177 25.47 17.22 -13.15
CA VAL A 177 24.76 16.89 -11.90
C VAL A 177 23.95 18.11 -11.48
N GLU A 178 22.64 17.94 -11.31
CA GLU A 178 21.70 19.00 -10.99
C GLU A 178 20.77 18.57 -9.85
N LEU A 179 20.33 19.52 -9.02
CA LEU A 179 19.31 19.24 -8.00
C LEU A 179 17.94 19.14 -8.65
N ASN A 180 17.13 18.20 -8.18
CA ASN A 180 15.73 18.12 -8.63
C ASN A 180 14.91 19.25 -7.97
N ALA A 181 14.46 20.21 -8.78
CA ALA A 181 13.69 21.36 -8.32
C ALA A 181 12.32 21.00 -7.70
N GLU A 182 11.78 19.82 -7.99
CA GLU A 182 10.53 19.32 -7.42
C GLU A 182 10.70 18.86 -5.97
N THR A 183 11.89 18.37 -5.61
CA THR A 183 12.23 17.95 -4.23
C THR A 183 12.67 19.12 -3.34
N LEU A 184 13.01 20.27 -3.93
CA LEU A 184 13.54 21.40 -3.19
C LEU A 184 12.43 22.17 -2.46
N PRO A 185 12.48 22.28 -1.12
CA PRO A 185 11.50 23.05 -0.37
C PRO A 185 11.61 24.54 -0.70
N ARG A 186 10.51 25.15 -1.17
CA ARG A 186 10.43 26.59 -1.46
C ARG A 186 9.98 27.34 -0.21
N VAL A 187 10.91 28.02 0.46
CA VAL A 187 10.62 28.86 1.64
C VAL A 187 10.80 30.33 1.27
N LEU A 188 9.75 31.12 1.49
CA LEU A 188 9.75 32.57 1.29
C LEU A 188 9.51 33.27 2.62
N VAL A 189 10.36 34.25 2.95
CA VAL A 189 10.18 35.11 4.11
C VAL A 189 9.39 36.35 3.70
N ASP A 190 8.16 36.49 4.21
CA ASP A 190 7.32 37.66 3.94
C ASP A 190 7.71 38.85 4.81
N ASN A 191 8.61 39.68 4.26
CA ASN A 191 9.06 40.91 4.91
C ASN A 191 7.98 42.00 4.99
N VAL A 192 6.97 41.96 4.11
CA VAL A 192 5.87 42.94 4.09
C VAL A 192 4.90 42.67 5.24
N TYR A 193 4.57 41.41 5.46
CA TYR A 193 3.79 40.98 6.61
C TYR A 193 4.51 41.27 7.92
N PHE A 194 5.80 40.94 8.00
CA PHE A 194 6.62 41.24 9.17
C PHE A 194 6.61 42.74 9.53
N ALA A 195 6.81 43.62 8.55
CA ALA A 195 6.77 45.07 8.77
C ALA A 195 5.40 45.56 9.25
N ARG A 196 4.31 45.00 8.70
CA ARG A 196 2.94 45.32 9.09
C ARG A 196 2.64 44.92 10.54
N VAL A 197 3.00 43.70 10.93
CA VAL A 197 2.75 43.17 12.28
C VAL A 197 3.64 43.87 13.30
N SER A 198 4.90 44.14 12.95
CA SER A 198 5.83 44.89 13.81
C SER A 198 5.33 46.29 14.13
N GLY A 199 4.59 46.93 13.22
CA GLY A 199 3.95 48.23 13.46
C GLY A 199 2.81 48.21 14.49
N HIS A 200 2.27 47.03 14.82
CA HIS A 200 1.18 46.85 15.79
C HIS A 200 1.65 46.34 17.16
N ALA A 201 2.95 46.02 17.32
CA ALA A 201 3.52 45.54 18.57
C ALA A 201 3.57 46.66 19.63
N LYS A 202 2.96 46.42 20.79
CA LYS A 202 2.69 47.46 21.81
C LYS A 202 3.73 47.50 22.92
N ASN A 203 4.38 46.38 23.21
CA ASN A 203 5.37 46.26 24.28
C ASN A 203 6.69 45.66 23.77
N GLN A 204 7.75 45.75 24.59
CA GLN A 204 9.08 45.28 24.23
C GLN A 204 9.12 43.76 24.02
N VAL A 205 8.36 43.00 24.82
CA VAL A 205 8.27 41.54 24.73
C VAL A 205 7.73 41.10 23.37
N GLU A 206 6.68 41.74 22.85
CA GLU A 206 6.11 41.48 21.53
C GLU A 206 7.10 41.81 20.40
N LYS A 207 7.88 42.89 20.55
CA LYS A 207 8.89 43.28 19.55
C LYS A 207 10.05 42.29 19.51
N ASP A 208 10.53 41.85 20.67
CA ASP A 208 11.62 40.88 20.79
C ASP A 208 11.20 39.52 20.22
N PHE A 209 9.97 39.08 20.50
CA PHE A 209 9.40 37.86 19.94
C PHE A 209 9.31 37.89 18.41
N LEU A 210 8.83 39.00 17.83
CA LEU A 210 8.76 39.16 16.38
C LEU A 210 10.16 39.15 15.75
N ALA A 211 11.13 39.84 16.35
CA ALA A 211 12.51 39.85 15.88
C ALA A 211 13.12 38.43 15.89
N GLU A 212 12.88 37.65 16.93
CA GLU A 212 13.30 36.25 17.02
C GLU A 212 12.64 35.39 15.93
N CYS A 213 11.34 35.55 15.68
CA CYS A 213 10.65 34.84 14.58
C CYS A 213 11.27 35.13 13.22
N LEU A 214 11.61 36.40 12.94
CA LEU A 214 12.26 36.78 11.68
C LEU A 214 13.68 36.21 11.59
N GLN A 215 14.43 36.21 12.70
CA GLN A 215 15.76 35.62 12.74
C GLN A 215 15.71 34.11 12.47
N ASN A 216 14.75 33.40 13.06
CA ASN A 216 14.53 31.97 12.84
C ASN A 216 14.13 31.67 11.40
N ALA A 217 13.24 32.47 10.80
CA ALA A 217 12.85 32.33 9.40
C ALA A 217 14.05 32.52 8.46
N ASN A 218 14.85 33.56 8.68
CA ASN A 218 16.07 33.81 7.89
C ASN A 218 17.12 32.70 8.08
N TRP A 219 17.27 32.19 9.30
CA TRP A 219 18.16 31.06 9.57
C TRP A 219 17.71 29.80 8.82
N LEU A 220 16.41 29.48 8.84
CA LEU A 220 15.86 28.34 8.10
C LEU A 220 16.13 28.44 6.59
N THR A 221 15.87 29.59 5.97
CA THR A 221 16.15 29.80 4.54
C THR A 221 17.64 29.57 4.22
N ARG A 222 18.55 30.06 5.07
CA ARG A 222 20.00 29.84 4.90
C ARG A 222 20.40 28.38 5.08
N SER A 223 19.85 27.70 6.08
CA SER A 223 20.12 26.28 6.34
C SER A 223 19.67 25.40 5.18
N LEU A 224 18.54 25.72 4.55
CA LEU A 224 18.04 25.01 3.37
C LEU A 224 18.94 25.24 2.15
N ASP A 225 19.36 26.48 1.89
CA ASP A 225 20.32 26.79 0.82
C ASP A 225 21.66 26.08 1.03
N GLN A 226 22.16 26.03 2.27
CA GLN A 226 23.38 25.31 2.61
C GLN A 226 23.24 23.80 2.39
N ARG A 227 22.10 23.20 2.77
CA ARG A 227 21.81 21.79 2.51
C ARG A 227 21.83 21.50 1.01
N ALA A 228 21.14 22.30 0.20
CA ALA A 228 21.10 22.15 -1.26
C ALA A 228 22.51 22.18 -1.86
N LYS A 229 23.34 23.15 -1.47
CA LYS A 229 24.74 23.25 -1.92
C LYS A 229 25.60 22.06 -1.51
N THR A 230 25.43 21.58 -0.27
CA THR A 230 26.17 20.40 0.21
C THR A 230 25.77 19.15 -0.56
N ILE A 231 24.47 18.91 -0.79
CA ILE A 231 23.97 17.78 -1.56
C ILE A 231 24.58 17.79 -2.96
N LEU A 232 24.50 18.94 -3.66
CA LEU A 232 25.08 19.08 -4.99
C LEU A 232 26.58 18.78 -4.99
N LYS A 233 27.33 19.35 -4.05
CA LYS A 233 28.79 19.14 -3.96
C LYS A 233 29.15 17.67 -3.72
N VAL A 234 28.43 17.00 -2.82
CA VAL A 234 28.66 15.58 -2.51
C VAL A 234 28.30 14.70 -3.71
N ALA A 235 27.15 14.95 -4.34
CA ALA A 235 26.72 14.18 -5.51
C ALA A 235 27.69 14.35 -6.69
N SER A 236 28.17 15.57 -6.96
CA SER A 236 29.19 15.80 -7.99
C SER A 236 30.49 15.05 -7.73
N GLU A 237 30.95 14.99 -6.47
CA GLU A 237 32.17 14.25 -6.14
C GLU A 237 31.96 12.73 -6.25
N ILE A 238 30.78 12.21 -5.87
CA ILE A 238 30.44 10.79 -6.04
C ILE A 238 30.48 10.40 -7.52
N VAL A 239 29.82 11.16 -8.39
CA VAL A 239 29.80 10.89 -9.84
C VAL A 239 31.23 10.93 -10.42
N ARG A 240 32.05 11.91 -10.02
CA ARG A 240 33.45 12.03 -10.45
C ARG A 240 34.30 10.81 -10.07
N GLN A 241 34.07 10.24 -8.88
CA GLN A 241 34.81 9.06 -8.42
C GLN A 241 34.32 7.78 -9.10
N GLN A 242 33.02 7.69 -9.41
CA GLN A 242 32.43 6.53 -10.08
C GLN A 242 32.72 6.48 -11.58
N ASP A 243 32.94 7.62 -12.25
CA ASP A 243 33.39 7.69 -13.64
C ASP A 243 34.83 7.14 -13.83
N ALA A 244 35.59 7.03 -12.74
CA ALA A 244 36.95 6.49 -12.74
C ALA A 244 37.02 4.95 -12.58
N PHE A 245 35.89 4.25 -12.52
CA PHE A 245 35.75 2.79 -12.41
C PHE A 245 34.99 2.21 -13.61
#